data_AF-A0A8T3YZY7-F1
#
_entry.id   AF-A0A8T3YZY7-F1
#
_cell.length_a   1.000
_cell.length_b   1.000
_cell.length_c   1.000
_cell.angle_alpha   90.00
_cell.angle_beta   90.00
_cell.angle_gamma   90.00
#
_symmetry.space_group_name_H-M   'P 1'
#
loop_
_entity.id
_entity.type
_entity.pdbx_description
1 polymer ?
#
loop_
_entity_poly.entity_id
_entity_poly.type
_entity_poly.pdbx_seq_one_letter_code
_entity_poly.pdbx_strand_id
1 'polypeptide(L)'
;MKEESDLSLEVVILLILGVFMFLFGILLFKIHTGELPYAPDSTYGLFLIIVSFQIITMGKTPFGDLRRSWAIIITGICTAIIGMVACFIPGTLTELVRILVGVILFVGGISLLLQLLLSEKKAKTWMKTSRILQHLTI
;
A
#
# COMPACT_ATOMS: atom_id res chain seq x y z
N MET A 1 15.20 -29.58 12.13
CA MET A 1 15.59 -28.57 11.13
C MET A 1 14.33 -27.81 10.77
N LYS A 2 14.12 -26.62 11.35
CA LYS A 2 12.98 -25.76 11.03
C LYS A 2 13.39 -25.02 9.76
N GLU A 3 12.69 -25.24 8.65
CA GLU A 3 12.72 -24.31 7.53
C GLU A 3 12.09 -23.01 8.05
N GLU A 4 12.91 -22.12 8.61
CA GLU A 4 12.52 -20.72 8.73
C GLU A 4 12.33 -20.25 7.30
N SER A 5 11.07 -20.16 6.87
CA SER A 5 10.75 -19.52 5.62
C SER A 5 11.25 -18.08 5.76
N ASP A 6 12.39 -17.79 5.13
CA ASP A 6 12.94 -16.45 4.92
C ASP A 6 11.93 -15.67 4.05
N LEU A 7 10.77 -15.35 4.63
CA LEU A 7 9.89 -14.36 4.06
C LEU A 7 10.68 -13.06 4.08
N SER A 8 11.07 -12.62 2.89
CA SER A 8 11.65 -11.30 2.70
C SER A 8 10.81 -10.29 3.49
N LEU A 9 11.47 -9.42 4.26
CA LEU A 9 10.82 -8.36 5.04
C LEU A 9 9.81 -7.55 4.18
N GLU A 10 9.97 -7.58 2.86
CA GLU A 10 9.10 -7.02 1.83
C GLU A 10 7.72 -7.60 1.93
N VAL A 11 7.66 -8.92 1.90
CA VAL A 11 6.41 -9.67 1.90
C VAL A 11 5.73 -9.48 3.24
N VAL A 12 6.49 -9.44 4.34
CA VAL A 12 5.94 -9.20 5.68
C VAL A 12 5.33 -7.79 5.79
N ILE A 13 6.06 -6.74 5.39
CA ILE A 13 5.55 -5.36 5.46
C ILE A 13 4.38 -5.16 4.49
N LEU A 14 4.44 -5.74 3.30
CA LEU A 14 3.38 -5.66 2.29
C LEU A 14 2.14 -6.45 2.73
N LEU A 15 2.31 -7.57 3.44
CA LEU A 15 1.23 -8.31 4.09
C LEU A 15 0.58 -7.47 5.18
N ILE A 16 1.37 -6.84 6.05
CA ILE A 16 0.86 -5.94 7.11
C ILE A 16 0.05 -4.79 6.47
N LEU A 17 0.58 -4.17 5.41
CA LEU A 17 -0.11 -3.13 4.66
C LEU A 17 -1.43 -3.64 4.04
N GLY A 18 -1.42 -4.86 3.48
CA GLY A 18 -2.60 -5.51 2.92
C GLY A 18 -3.68 -5.78 3.97
N VAL A 19 -3.30 -6.32 5.12
CA VAL A 19 -4.22 -6.54 6.25
C VAL A 19 -4.77 -5.22 6.78
N PHE A 20 -3.93 -4.19 6.92
CA PHE A 20 -4.35 -2.85 7.30
C PHE A 20 -5.38 -2.28 6.32
N MET A 21 -5.12 -2.36 5.01
CA MET A 21 -6.04 -1.90 3.96
C MET A 21 -7.36 -2.68 3.95
N PHE A 22 -7.30 -3.99 4.15
CA PHE A 22 -8.49 -4.84 4.20
C PHE A 22 -9.38 -4.50 5.40
N LEU A 23 -8.78 -4.38 6.59
CA LEU A 23 -9.49 -3.94 7.80
C LEU A 23 -10.06 -2.54 7.61
N PHE A 24 -9.26 -1.61 7.09
CA PHE A 24 -9.71 -0.24 6.84
C PHE A 24 -10.90 -0.18 5.86
N GLY A 25 -10.88 -0.99 4.80
CA GLY A 25 -12.00 -1.11 3.85
C GLY A 25 -13.29 -1.62 4.49
N ILE A 26 -13.21 -2.65 5.35
CA ILE A 26 -14.38 -3.18 6.09
C ILE A 26 -14.91 -2.12 7.06
N LEU A 27 -14.01 -1.48 7.82
CA LEU A 27 -14.38 -0.45 8.78
C LEU A 27 -15.00 0.77 8.10
N LEU A 28 -14.52 1.16 6.91
CA LEU A 28 -15.08 2.28 6.15
C LEU A 28 -16.57 2.11 5.86
N PHE A 29 -17.04 0.88 5.61
CA PHE A 29 -18.45 0.62 5.40
C PHE A 29 -19.28 0.96 6.65
N LYS A 30 -18.79 0.55 7.83
CA LYS A 30 -19.44 0.83 9.12
C LYS A 30 -19.32 2.30 9.56
N ILE A 31 -18.23 2.96 9.17
CA ILE A 31 -18.04 4.40 9.40
C ILE A 31 -19.03 5.19 8.53
N HIS A 32 -19.23 4.79 7.28
CA HIS A 32 -20.15 5.49 6.38
C HIS A 32 -21.62 5.32 6.79
N THR A 33 -21.98 4.19 7.41
CA THR A 33 -23.30 3.99 8.04
C THR A 33 -23.46 4.73 9.38
N GLY A 34 -22.43 5.45 9.84
CA GLY A 34 -22.49 6.27 11.06
C GLY A 34 -22.41 5.50 12.38
N GLU A 35 -22.09 4.20 12.33
CA GLU A 35 -22.07 3.34 13.52
C GLU A 35 -20.81 3.50 14.38
N LEU A 36 -19.72 4.03 13.81
CA LEU A 36 -18.44 4.19 14.52
C LEU A 36 -17.85 5.60 14.39
N PRO A 37 -17.32 6.18 15.49
CA PRO A 37 -16.55 7.40 15.43
C PRO A 37 -15.25 7.17 14.65
N TYR A 38 -14.97 8.04 13.69
CA TYR A 38 -13.80 7.93 12.81
C TYR A 38 -12.78 9.03 13.09
N ALA A 39 -11.55 8.63 13.41
CA ALA A 39 -10.40 9.51 13.58
C ALA A 39 -9.48 9.42 12.34
N PRO A 40 -9.64 10.31 11.35
CA PRO A 40 -8.86 10.28 10.10
C PRO A 40 -7.36 10.47 10.32
N ASP A 41 -6.98 11.34 11.27
CA ASP A 41 -5.57 11.69 11.54
C ASP A 41 -4.72 10.48 11.89
N SER A 42 -5.20 9.65 12.82
CA SER A 42 -4.49 8.47 13.29
C SER A 42 -4.41 7.39 12.21
N THR A 43 -5.48 7.17 11.45
CA THR A 43 -5.48 6.15 10.38
C THR A 43 -4.56 6.53 9.24
N TYR A 44 -4.62 7.77 8.75
CA TYR A 44 -3.72 8.23 7.69
C TYR A 44 -2.26 8.33 8.18
N GLY A 45 -2.03 8.76 9.43
CA GLY A 45 -0.70 8.77 10.05
C GLY A 45 -0.07 7.37 10.15
N LEU A 46 -0.82 6.38 10.63
CA LEU A 46 -0.37 4.98 10.67
C LEU A 46 -0.02 4.45 9.28
N PHE A 47 -0.87 4.73 8.28
CA PHE A 47 -0.59 4.35 6.90
C PHE A 47 0.73 4.96 6.39
N LEU A 48 0.95 6.26 6.62
CA LEU A 48 2.19 6.94 6.23
C LEU A 48 3.41 6.33 6.92
N ILE A 49 3.32 5.95 8.19
CA ILE A 49 4.43 5.31 8.91
C ILE A 49 4.77 3.95 8.28
N ILE A 50 3.76 3.11 8.00
CA ILE A 50 3.97 1.79 7.37
C ILE A 50 4.62 1.96 5.99
N VAL A 51 4.09 2.86 5.15
CA VAL A 51 4.63 3.13 3.81
C VAL A 51 6.05 3.67 3.88
N SER A 52 6.33 4.55 4.84
CA SER A 52 7.69 5.11 5.02
C SER A 52 8.69 4.05 5.44
N PHE A 53 8.29 3.16 6.37
CA PHE A 53 9.13 2.04 6.77
C PHE A 53 9.44 1.12 5.59
N GLN A 54 8.45 0.86 4.74
CA GLN A 54 8.63 0.11 3.50
C GLN A 54 9.62 0.78 2.53
N ILE A 55 9.48 2.09 2.33
CA ILE A 55 10.39 2.87 1.46
C ILE A 55 11.82 2.87 2.01
N ILE A 56 12.01 3.05 3.32
CA ILE A 56 13.33 3.17 3.95
C ILE A 56 14.04 1.81 3.99
N THR A 57 13.34 0.76 4.41
CA THR A 57 13.94 -0.58 4.57
C THR A 57 14.29 -1.22 3.24
N MET A 58 13.51 -0.95 2.18
CA MET A 58 13.70 -1.61 0.89
C MET A 58 14.24 -0.75 -0.23
N GLY A 59 14.21 0.58 -0.08
CA GLY A 59 14.57 1.49 -1.17
C GLY A 59 13.71 1.30 -2.42
N LYS A 60 12.56 0.64 -2.26
CA LYS A 60 11.52 0.38 -3.27
C LYS A 60 10.18 0.78 -2.66
N THR A 61 9.27 1.22 -3.52
CA THR A 61 7.93 1.60 -3.09
C THR A 61 7.00 0.39 -3.01
N PRO A 62 5.99 0.37 -2.13
CA PRO A 62 4.93 -0.66 -2.09
C PRO A 62 4.28 -0.98 -3.43
N PHE A 63 4.30 -0.01 -4.35
CA PHE A 63 3.57 -0.02 -5.61
C PHE A 63 4.37 -0.56 -6.79
N GLY A 64 5.58 -1.10 -6.54
CA GLY A 64 6.40 -1.74 -7.56
C GLY A 64 7.87 -1.37 -7.50
N ASP A 65 8.62 -1.98 -8.41
CA ASP A 65 10.08 -1.92 -8.46
C ASP A 65 10.56 -0.59 -9.06
N LEU A 66 10.43 0.50 -8.29
CA LEU A 66 11.08 1.77 -8.60
C LEU A 66 12.56 1.65 -8.25
N ARG A 67 13.43 1.90 -9.23
CA ARG A 67 14.90 1.85 -9.05
C ARG A 67 15.30 2.68 -7.84
N ARG A 68 16.01 2.04 -6.90
CA ARG A 68 16.56 2.67 -5.69
C ARG A 68 17.29 3.95 -6.06
N SER A 69 16.68 5.09 -5.75
CA SER A 69 17.27 6.41 -5.92
C SER A 69 17.30 7.11 -4.56
N TRP A 70 18.33 7.90 -4.32
CA TRP A 70 18.45 8.70 -3.11
C TRP A 70 17.23 9.61 -2.88
N ALA A 71 16.60 10.06 -3.97
CA ALA A 71 15.37 10.84 -3.92
C ALA A 71 14.24 10.09 -3.19
N ILE A 72 14.02 8.79 -3.51
CA ILE A 72 12.96 7.96 -2.91
C ILE A 72 13.17 7.79 -1.39
N ILE A 73 14.42 7.63 -0.96
CA ILE A 73 14.75 7.49 0.47
C ILE A 73 14.44 8.80 1.21
N ILE A 74 14.81 9.94 0.63
CA ILE A 74 14.48 11.26 1.20
C ILE A 74 12.97 11.46 1.30
N THR A 75 12.21 11.13 0.25
CA THR A 75 10.75 11.21 0.31
C THR A 75 10.18 10.28 1.37
N GLY A 76 10.72 9.08 1.54
CA GLY A 76 10.33 8.16 2.62
C GLY A 76 10.55 8.75 4.01
N ILE A 77 11.69 9.40 4.25
CA ILE A 77 11.99 10.06 5.52
C ILE A 77 11.05 11.24 5.77
N CYS A 78 10.82 12.10 4.76
CA CYS A 78 9.87 13.21 4.87
C CYS A 78 8.45 12.69 5.18
N THR A 79 8.04 11.61 4.53
CA THR A 79 6.74 10.97 4.74
C THR A 79 6.63 10.39 6.15
N ALA A 80 7.71 9.84 6.71
CA ALA A 80 7.73 9.32 8.09
C ALA A 80 7.54 10.44 9.11
N ILE A 81 8.24 11.56 8.92
CA ILE A 81 8.12 12.74 9.78
C ILE A 81 6.69 13.29 9.75
N ILE A 82 6.11 13.43 8.54
CA ILE A 82 4.73 13.88 8.38
C ILE A 82 3.76 12.90 9.07
N GLY A 83 3.95 11.59 8.90
CA GLY A 83 3.12 10.56 9.53
C GLY A 83 3.18 10.59 11.06
N MET A 84 4.37 10.79 11.64
CA MET A 84 4.52 10.94 13.10
C MET A 84 3.82 12.19 13.62
N VAL A 85 4.01 13.33 12.96
CA VAL A 85 3.36 14.60 13.37
C VAL A 85 1.84 14.49 13.26
N ALA A 86 1.34 13.89 12.17
CA ALA A 86 -0.10 13.67 11.95
C ALA A 86 -0.73 12.76 13.01
N CYS A 87 0.01 11.75 13.48
CA CYS A 87 -0.50 10.85 14.51
C CYS A 87 -0.56 11.50 15.90
N PHE A 88 0.30 12.49 16.18
CA PHE A 88 0.40 13.16 17.48
C PHE A 88 -0.46 14.43 17.59
N ILE A 89 -0.65 15.19 16.50
CA ILE A 89 -1.35 16.47 16.51
C ILE A 89 -2.58 16.37 15.57
N PRO A 90 -3.72 15.88 16.08
CA PRO A 90 -4.96 15.85 15.30
C PRO A 90 -5.47 17.28 15.05
N GLY A 91 -5.89 17.56 13.81
CA GLY A 91 -6.62 18.79 13.44
C GLY A 91 -5.86 19.88 12.69
N THR A 92 -4.51 19.94 12.74
CA THR A 92 -3.75 20.98 12.01
C THR A 92 -3.29 20.54 10.62
N LEU A 93 -3.06 19.23 10.42
CA LEU A 93 -2.47 18.66 9.21
C LEU A 93 -3.37 17.63 8.53
N THR A 94 -4.59 17.41 9.04
CA THR A 94 -5.53 16.37 8.59
C THR A 94 -5.77 16.41 7.09
N GLU A 95 -6.11 17.59 6.57
CA GLU A 95 -6.43 17.79 5.15
C GLU A 95 -5.20 17.55 4.26
N LEU A 96 -4.04 18.04 4.72
CA LEU A 96 -2.77 17.93 3.99
C LEU A 96 -2.31 16.47 3.90
N VAL A 97 -2.37 15.76 5.03
CA VAL A 97 -2.03 14.33 5.14
C VAL A 97 -2.98 13.50 4.31
N ARG A 98 -4.28 13.80 4.34
CA ARG A 98 -5.30 13.11 3.55
C ARG A 98 -5.05 13.26 2.05
N ILE A 99 -4.76 14.48 1.58
CA ILE A 99 -4.41 14.73 0.17
C ILE A 99 -3.15 13.95 -0.20
N LEU A 100 -2.12 13.99 0.66
CA LEU A 100 -0.85 13.31 0.41
C LEU A 100 -1.04 11.78 0.27
N VAL A 101 -1.78 11.17 1.21
CA VAL A 101 -2.15 9.75 1.17
C VAL A 101 -2.98 9.43 -0.07
N GLY A 102 -3.97 10.28 -0.39
CA GLY A 102 -4.81 10.13 -1.57
C GLY A 102 -3.99 10.13 -2.86
N VAL A 103 -3.06 11.07 -3.01
CA VAL A 103 -2.16 11.13 -4.17
C VAL A 103 -1.27 9.90 -4.25
N ILE A 104 -0.66 9.48 -3.13
CA ILE A 104 0.21 8.29 -3.09
C ILE A 104 -0.57 7.05 -3.52
N LEU A 105 -1.78 6.85 -2.99
CA LEU A 105 -2.62 5.71 -3.33
C LEU A 105 -3.15 5.77 -4.76
N PHE A 106 -3.51 6.95 -5.25
CA PHE A 106 -4.03 7.12 -6.60
C PHE A 106 -2.94 6.91 -7.65
N VAL A 107 -1.78 7.56 -7.49
CA VAL A 107 -0.63 7.38 -8.38
C VAL A 107 -0.08 5.96 -8.29
N GLY A 108 0.06 5.42 -7.08
CA GLY A 108 0.51 4.06 -6.85
C GLY A 108 -0.45 3.02 -7.44
N GLY A 109 -1.76 3.20 -7.23
CA GLY A 109 -2.80 2.34 -7.76
C GLY A 109 -2.89 2.38 -9.28
N ILE A 110 -2.84 3.57 -9.89
CA ILE A 110 -2.77 3.73 -11.35
C ILE A 110 -1.51 3.07 -11.90
N SER A 111 -0.35 3.30 -11.28
CA SER A 111 0.90 2.67 -11.72
C SER A 111 0.82 1.14 -11.69
N LEU A 112 0.26 0.57 -10.62
CA LEU A 112 0.07 -0.88 -10.49
C LEU A 112 -0.94 -1.43 -11.51
N LEU A 113 -2.05 -0.73 -11.73
CA LEU A 113 -3.04 -1.05 -12.77
C LEU A 113 -2.42 -0.98 -14.17
N LEU A 114 -1.65 0.06 -14.44
CA LEU A 114 -0.96 0.24 -15.72
C LEU A 114 0.07 -0.88 -15.94
N GLN A 115 0.81 -1.26 -14.90
CA GLN A 115 1.71 -2.42 -14.94
C GLN A 115 0.94 -3.71 -15.20
N LEU A 116 -0.26 -3.90 -14.63
CA LEU A 116 -1.09 -5.07 -14.87
C LEU A 116 -1.62 -5.11 -16.31
N LEU A 117 -2.10 -3.97 -16.83
CA LEU A 117 -2.69 -3.85 -18.17
C LEU A 117 -1.63 -3.85 -19.29
N LEU A 118 -0.50 -3.20 -19.10
CA LEU A 118 0.59 -3.09 -20.09
C LEU A 118 1.63 -4.22 -20.00
N SER A 119 1.57 -5.09 -18.98
CA SER A 119 2.37 -6.31 -18.96
C SER A 119 1.77 -7.33 -19.94
N GLU A 120 1.92 -7.06 -21.24
CA GLU A 120 1.60 -7.99 -22.34
C GLU A 120 2.22 -9.38 -22.11
N LYS A 121 3.34 -9.45 -21.39
CA LYS A 121 4.03 -10.69 -21.03
C LYS A 121 3.30 -11.49 -19.93
N LYS A 122 2.64 -10.85 -18.96
CA LYS A 122 1.82 -11.54 -17.95
C LYS A 122 0.44 -11.93 -18.50
N ALA A 123 -0.16 -11.11 -19.37
CA ALA A 123 -1.41 -11.45 -20.07
C ALA A 123 -1.25 -12.70 -20.95
N LYS A 124 -0.13 -12.83 -21.67
CA LYS A 124 0.20 -14.07 -22.42
C LYS A 124 0.34 -15.30 -21.52
N THR A 125 0.91 -15.13 -20.33
CA THR A 125 1.07 -16.23 -19.35
C THR A 125 -0.27 -16.61 -18.70
N TRP A 126 -1.11 -15.63 -18.37
CA TRP A 126 -2.48 -15.85 -17.89
C TRP A 126 -3.36 -16.52 -18.94
N MET A 127 -3.28 -16.13 -20.22
CA MET A 127 -3.97 -16.84 -21.30
C MET A 127 -3.45 -18.28 -21.49
N LYS A 128 -2.16 -18.54 -21.27
CA LYS A 128 -1.60 -19.90 -21.32
C LYS A 128 -2.08 -20.76 -20.15
N THR A 129 -2.24 -20.18 -18.96
CA THR A 129 -2.85 -20.83 -17.78
C THR A 129 -4.37 -20.94 -17.88
N SER A 130 -5.02 -20.07 -18.65
CA SER A 130 -6.46 -20.09 -18.97
C SER A 130 -6.91 -21.31 -19.78
N ARG A 131 -6.00 -22.23 -20.14
CA ARG A 131 -6.38 -23.56 -20.65
C ARG A 131 -7.05 -24.43 -19.56
N ILE A 132 -6.76 -24.17 -18.29
CA ILE A 132 -7.39 -24.85 -17.14
C ILE A 132 -8.79 -24.26 -16.87
N LEU A 133 -8.96 -22.94 -17.05
CA LEU A 133 -10.26 -22.27 -16.92
C LEU A 133 -11.23 -22.64 -18.05
N GLN A 134 -10.73 -22.91 -19.26
CA GLN A 134 -11.54 -23.45 -20.37
C GLN A 134 -12.15 -24.82 -20.05
N HIS A 135 -11.52 -25.62 -19.20
CA HIS A 135 -12.04 -26.94 -18.83
C HIS A 135 -13.17 -26.87 -17.77
N LEU A 136 -13.36 -25.72 -17.13
CA LEU A 136 -14.45 -25.47 -16.17
C LEU A 136 -15.64 -24.74 -16.80
N THR A 137 -15.53 -24.38 -18.09
CA THR A 137 -16.61 -23.72 -18.87
C THR A 137 -17.38 -24.73 -19.74
N ILE A 138 -17.11 -26.03 -19.59
CA ILE A 138 -17.88 -27.12 -20.21
C ILE A 138 -18.79 -27.72 -19.14
#